data_AF-A0A6H1L9U3-F1
#
_entry.id   AF-A0A6H1L9U3-F1
#
_cell.length_a   1.000
_cell.length_b   1.000
_cell.length_c   1.000
_cell.angle_alpha   90.00
_cell.angle_beta   90.00
_cell.angle_gamma   90.00
#
_symmetry.space_group_name_H-M   'P 1'
#
loop_
_entity.id
_entity.type
_entity.pdbx_description
1 polymer ?
#
loop_
_entity_poly.entity_id
_entity_poly.type
_entity_poly.pdbx_seq_one_letter_code
_entity_poly.pdbx_strand_id
1 'polypeptide(L)'
;MSRIRSVATSAAMNRRTLLAATGAVTLSAGIGYALRPDSEAHAATTGTGESAVAVSRQAPAAPLAPYERGTTLESVAAPHSGSGGYRRLGDGPAWKRVVRGDLAAAKSGRADRRTALAAFVQFTDLHLIDVQHPLRLEYLRTGAANAWRPHESLTVAGAVSLVERVNALRGAPVTGSPLHFVMTTGDNTDNNSKTELDWFLKVMSGGRISPNSGDPRHYEGVQNSGLKLYWQPDAALRDADKQRGFPHLHGFLAAAIRELRSPGLGLPWYSTVGNHDALPLGCYRHGDSFLAEFAVGGKKLMTLPASASVALRAAIKNDKDPKGTQLRDLLKAHARQLRSVTPDESRAPFTPAEYLKAHLDPAHTGPGPIGHGYSQANLAAGTQYYAFRISDDIIGISIDTTDPGGHYMGSIGTTQLRWLDKTLSDNKDSYAIVFSHHTSKSMTNRRTDPAHPSDKRHGGEDVVATLAKHRNVLAWVNGHTHKNEIIAHSAPNHGSFWEINTASHVDFPHLARIIEVVDNKDGTLSLFTTLIESAAPHRTDFSDLSQTGLAALYRELAFNSPGRSTELAGASRDRNTELVLKKA
;
A
#
# COMPACT_ATOMS: atom_id res chain seq x y z
N MET A 1 27.01 -50.82 40.24
CA MET A 1 25.87 -51.26 39.42
C MET A 1 24.59 -50.62 39.96
N SER A 2 23.73 -50.10 39.07
CA SER A 2 22.31 -49.71 39.21
C SER A 2 21.69 -49.25 40.55
N ARG A 3 21.07 -48.06 40.44
CA ARG A 3 19.74 -47.60 40.94
C ARG A 3 19.56 -47.22 42.42
N ILE A 4 18.91 -46.06 42.64
CA ILE A 4 17.54 -45.89 43.20
C ILE A 4 17.08 -44.41 43.07
N ARG A 5 15.76 -44.22 42.97
CA ARG A 5 14.98 -42.99 42.72
C ARG A 5 14.63 -42.21 44.02
N SER A 6 14.25 -40.92 43.84
CA SER A 6 12.94 -40.32 44.25
C SER A 6 12.93 -39.12 45.24
N VAL A 7 12.43 -37.97 44.72
CA VAL A 7 11.40 -37.01 45.25
C VAL A 7 11.54 -36.33 46.62
N ALA A 8 11.48 -34.99 46.63
CA ALA A 8 10.82 -34.11 47.63
C ALA A 8 10.78 -32.64 47.12
N THR A 9 9.63 -32.11 46.69
CA THR A 9 8.69 -31.17 47.39
C THR A 9 9.06 -29.69 47.41
N SER A 10 8.07 -28.90 46.97
CA SER A 10 7.93 -27.44 46.93
C SER A 10 7.64 -26.79 48.27
N ALA A 11 8.10 -25.54 48.48
CA ALA A 11 7.35 -24.53 49.25
C ALA A 11 7.78 -23.08 48.92
N ALA A 12 6.77 -22.22 48.93
CA ALA A 12 6.69 -20.80 48.60
C ALA A 12 7.68 -19.84 49.30
N MET A 13 7.95 -18.69 48.66
CA MET A 13 8.40 -17.48 49.35
C MET A 13 7.53 -16.28 48.94
N ASN A 14 7.01 -15.61 49.98
CA ASN A 14 6.01 -14.56 49.95
C ASN A 14 6.67 -13.17 50.08
N ARG A 15 5.96 -12.15 49.59
CA ARG A 15 6.29 -10.72 49.62
C ARG A 15 6.19 -10.15 51.04
N ARG A 16 7.21 -9.41 51.51
CA ARG A 16 7.11 -8.05 52.13
C ARG A 16 8.40 -7.59 52.85
N THR A 17 8.75 -6.33 52.55
CA THR A 17 9.45 -5.30 53.37
C THR A 17 10.99 -5.19 53.35
N LEU A 18 11.49 -4.08 52.76
CA LEU A 18 12.54 -3.15 53.28
C LEU A 18 12.83 -2.09 52.17
N LEU A 19 13.09 -0.79 52.33
CA LEU A 19 13.01 0.27 53.35
C LEU A 19 13.17 1.62 52.58
N ALA A 20 12.71 2.73 53.16
CA ALA A 20 12.76 4.10 52.60
C ALA A 20 13.88 4.96 53.22
N ALA A 21 14.31 6.03 52.51
CA ALA A 21 14.94 7.25 53.04
C ALA A 21 14.80 8.38 51.97
N THR A 22 13.91 9.39 52.12
CA THR A 22 14.08 10.79 52.66
C THR A 22 15.15 11.66 51.95
N GLY A 23 14.94 12.92 51.52
CA GLY A 23 13.87 13.94 51.64
C GLY A 23 13.99 15.02 50.52
N ALA A 24 12.93 15.71 50.09
CA ALA A 24 12.34 16.99 50.61
C ALA A 24 13.19 18.24 50.17
N VAL A 25 12.74 19.42 49.71
CA VAL A 25 11.54 20.30 49.79
C VAL A 25 11.69 21.34 48.63
N THR A 26 10.68 21.83 47.88
CA THR A 26 9.83 23.00 48.21
C THR A 26 8.56 23.10 47.35
N LEU A 27 7.45 23.40 48.04
CA LEU A 27 6.15 23.84 47.53
C LEU A 27 6.10 25.38 47.49
N SER A 28 5.30 25.93 46.58
CA SER A 28 4.56 27.18 46.82
C SER A 28 3.21 27.09 46.11
N ALA A 29 2.16 27.10 46.92
CA ALA A 29 0.76 27.15 46.50
C ALA A 29 0.29 28.61 46.45
N GLY A 30 -0.59 28.93 45.50
CA GLY A 30 -1.39 30.14 45.49
C GLY A 30 -2.84 29.78 45.19
N ILE A 31 -3.69 29.83 46.22
CA ILE A 31 -5.15 29.69 46.14
C ILE A 31 -5.75 31.09 45.96
N GLY A 32 -6.69 31.23 45.03
CA GLY A 32 -7.56 32.40 44.90
C GLY A 32 -8.93 31.98 44.39
N TYR A 33 -9.92 31.98 45.28
CA TYR A 33 -11.33 31.69 45.02
C TYR A 33 -12.07 33.03 44.90
N ALA A 34 -12.91 33.24 43.86
CA ALA A 34 -14.21 33.93 43.95
C ALA A 34 -14.83 34.29 42.57
N LEU A 35 -16.07 33.82 42.39
CA LEU A 35 -17.26 34.47 41.77
C LEU A 35 -17.37 34.57 40.22
N ARG A 36 -18.43 33.91 39.71
CA ARG A 36 -19.16 34.11 38.41
C ARG A 36 -19.90 35.48 38.40
N PRO A 37 -20.47 36.01 37.27
CA PRO A 37 -20.93 35.32 36.04
C PRO A 37 -20.63 36.01 34.67
N ASP A 38 -20.95 35.28 33.59
CA ASP A 38 -21.25 35.67 32.20
C ASP A 38 -20.33 36.63 31.42
N SER A 39 -19.80 36.16 30.29
CA SER A 39 -19.80 36.85 28.97
C SER A 39 -19.04 36.02 27.92
N GLU A 40 -19.65 35.89 26.73
CA GLU A 40 -19.08 35.29 25.53
C GLU A 40 -17.84 36.04 25.03
N ALA A 41 -16.77 35.31 24.72
CA ALA A 41 -15.82 35.62 23.64
C ALA A 41 -14.82 34.46 23.50
N HIS A 42 -14.96 33.65 22.45
CA HIS A 42 -13.89 32.75 22.02
C HIS A 42 -12.73 33.58 21.46
N ALA A 43 -11.80 33.96 22.33
CA ALA A 43 -10.49 34.41 21.94
C ALA A 43 -9.69 33.19 21.47
N ALA A 44 -9.41 33.13 20.17
CA ALA A 44 -8.46 32.20 19.59
C ALA A 44 -7.08 32.45 20.21
N THR A 45 -6.66 31.57 21.11
CA THR A 45 -5.26 31.50 21.54
C THR A 45 -4.44 31.02 20.36
N THR A 46 -3.58 31.89 19.86
CA THR A 46 -2.49 31.57 18.94
C THR A 46 -1.51 30.63 19.63
N GLY A 47 -1.85 29.35 19.66
CA GLY A 47 -0.88 28.29 19.90
C GLY A 47 0.01 28.22 18.67
N THR A 48 1.27 28.61 18.84
CA THR A 48 2.37 28.25 17.94
C THR A 48 2.41 26.73 17.88
N GLY A 49 1.69 26.14 16.93
CA GLY A 49 1.84 24.74 16.60
C GLY A 49 3.30 24.53 16.24
N GLU A 50 3.98 23.66 16.99
CA GLU A 50 5.29 23.16 16.60
C GLU A 50 5.13 22.55 15.21
N SER A 51 5.50 23.33 14.20
CA SER A 51 5.79 22.84 12.86
C SER A 51 6.72 21.65 13.04
N ALA A 52 6.35 20.48 12.51
CA ALA A 52 7.22 19.32 12.45
C ALA A 52 8.60 19.79 12.00
N VAL A 53 9.60 19.64 12.87
CA VAL A 53 10.95 20.15 12.63
C VAL A 53 11.42 19.53 11.33
N ALA A 54 11.54 20.37 10.29
CA ALA A 54 12.15 19.98 9.05
C ALA A 54 13.58 19.56 9.38
N VAL A 55 13.83 18.25 9.41
CA VAL A 55 15.20 17.75 9.43
C VAL A 55 15.77 18.13 8.08
N SER A 56 16.50 19.25 8.04
CA SER A 56 17.34 19.60 6.90
C SER A 56 18.26 18.40 6.68
N ARG A 57 17.96 17.62 5.64
CA ARG A 57 18.84 16.54 5.23
C ARG A 57 20.16 17.17 4.83
N GLN A 58 21.25 16.55 5.27
CA GLN A 58 22.56 16.78 4.67
C GLN A 58 22.42 16.70 3.14
N ALA A 59 23.06 17.64 2.44
CA ALA A 59 23.03 17.69 0.98
C ALA A 59 23.40 16.29 0.41
N PRO A 60 22.65 15.78 -0.58
CA PRO A 60 22.95 14.49 -1.16
C PRO A 60 24.40 14.45 -1.67
N ALA A 61 25.06 13.30 -1.56
CA ALA A 61 26.34 13.06 -2.22
C ALA A 61 26.25 13.42 -3.71
N ALA A 62 27.37 13.83 -4.32
CA ALA A 62 27.41 14.20 -5.73
C ALA A 62 26.73 13.12 -6.60
N PRO A 63 25.94 13.51 -7.61
CA PRO A 63 25.25 12.54 -8.47
C PRO A 63 26.24 11.51 -9.02
N LEU A 64 25.87 10.23 -8.94
CA LEU A 64 26.63 9.17 -9.58
C LEU A 64 26.39 9.21 -11.10
N ALA A 65 27.08 8.36 -11.86
CA ALA A 65 26.65 8.10 -13.24
C ALA A 65 25.21 7.53 -13.24
N PRO A 66 24.40 7.83 -14.28
CA PRO A 66 23.07 7.23 -14.45
C PRO A 66 23.10 5.71 -14.22
N TYR A 67 22.15 5.20 -13.43
CA TYR A 67 22.14 3.81 -12.97
C TYR A 67 20.91 3.06 -13.46
N GLU A 68 21.05 2.30 -14.56
CA GLU A 68 19.93 1.57 -15.18
C GLU A 68 19.77 0.14 -14.63
N ARG A 69 20.80 -0.39 -13.95
CA ARG A 69 20.80 -1.75 -13.42
C ARG A 69 19.70 -1.95 -12.39
N GLY A 70 18.97 -3.05 -12.49
CA GLY A 70 17.83 -3.30 -11.62
C GLY A 70 16.62 -2.43 -11.95
N THR A 71 16.52 -1.94 -13.19
CA THR A 71 15.32 -1.27 -13.69
C THR A 71 14.86 -1.90 -14.99
N THR A 72 13.64 -1.56 -15.39
CA THR A 72 13.09 -2.01 -16.67
C THR A 72 13.80 -1.41 -17.90
N LEU A 73 14.76 -0.49 -17.71
CA LEU A 73 15.67 -0.02 -18.76
C LEU A 73 16.77 -1.05 -19.09
N GLU A 74 17.06 -1.98 -18.18
CA GLU A 74 18.04 -3.05 -18.37
C GLU A 74 17.36 -4.33 -18.89
N SER A 75 16.33 -4.80 -18.20
CA SER A 75 15.56 -6.00 -18.55
C SER A 75 14.21 -6.00 -17.85
N VAL A 76 13.28 -6.81 -18.36
CA VAL A 76 11.95 -7.03 -17.76
C VAL A 76 11.65 -8.53 -17.76
N ALA A 77 10.98 -9.04 -16.73
CA ALA A 77 10.52 -10.43 -16.75
C ALA A 77 9.61 -10.70 -17.97
N ALA A 78 9.95 -11.72 -18.75
CA ALA A 78 9.20 -12.12 -19.94
C ALA A 78 9.01 -13.64 -20.00
N PRO A 79 7.89 -14.13 -20.58
CA PRO A 79 7.72 -15.55 -20.83
C PRO A 79 8.73 -16.06 -21.86
N HIS A 80 9.18 -17.29 -21.68
CA HIS A 80 9.87 -18.02 -22.75
C HIS A 80 8.94 -18.24 -23.95
N SER A 81 9.52 -18.31 -25.16
CA SER A 81 8.80 -18.64 -26.38
C SER A 81 8.20 -20.05 -26.29
N GLY A 82 6.91 -20.17 -26.62
CA GLY A 82 6.15 -21.42 -26.57
C GLY A 82 4.65 -21.16 -26.62
N SER A 83 3.87 -22.09 -27.17
CA SER A 83 2.41 -21.98 -27.26
C SER A 83 1.71 -22.83 -26.19
N GLY A 84 0.81 -22.20 -25.42
CA GLY A 84 -0.17 -22.87 -24.56
C GLY A 84 0.33 -23.24 -23.14
N GLY A 85 -0.58 -23.18 -22.17
CA GLY A 85 -0.35 -23.64 -20.79
C GLY A 85 0.42 -22.68 -19.89
N TYR A 86 0.91 -23.23 -18.77
CA TYR A 86 1.77 -22.54 -17.80
C TYR A 86 3.12 -22.20 -18.44
N ARG A 87 3.55 -20.94 -18.32
CA ARG A 87 4.76 -20.42 -18.95
C ARG A 87 5.76 -19.97 -17.90
N ARG A 88 6.99 -20.45 -18.03
CA ARG A 88 8.13 -20.04 -17.22
C ARG A 88 8.60 -18.65 -17.60
N LEU A 89 8.96 -17.83 -16.61
CA LEU A 89 9.53 -16.51 -16.83
C LEU A 89 11.06 -16.56 -16.93
N GLY A 90 11.62 -15.57 -17.60
CA GLY A 90 13.07 -15.33 -17.71
C GLY A 90 13.31 -13.89 -18.11
N ASP A 91 14.57 -13.56 -18.44
CA ASP A 91 14.94 -12.22 -18.86
C ASP A 91 14.32 -11.88 -20.22
N GLY A 92 13.69 -10.73 -20.28
CA GLY A 92 13.09 -10.15 -21.47
C GLY A 92 13.76 -8.85 -21.90
N PRO A 93 13.35 -8.30 -23.05
CA PRO A 93 13.91 -7.06 -23.57
C PRO A 93 13.57 -5.88 -22.66
N ALA A 94 14.56 -4.99 -22.49
CA ALA A 94 14.38 -3.70 -21.85
C ALA A 94 13.24 -2.88 -22.47
N TRP A 95 12.57 -2.10 -21.63
CA TRP A 95 11.60 -1.09 -22.05
C TRP A 95 12.28 0.25 -22.28
N LYS A 96 12.27 0.70 -23.54
CA LYS A 96 12.83 1.99 -23.93
C LYS A 96 12.05 3.15 -23.31
N ARG A 97 12.76 4.25 -23.06
CA ARG A 97 12.15 5.50 -22.63
C ARG A 97 11.39 6.18 -23.77
N VAL A 98 10.17 6.63 -23.50
CA VAL A 98 9.34 7.42 -24.43
C VAL A 98 9.24 8.86 -23.95
N VAL A 99 9.55 9.83 -24.81
CA VAL A 99 9.35 11.25 -24.51
C VAL A 99 7.90 11.63 -24.82
N ARG A 100 7.19 12.17 -23.82
CA ARG A 100 5.80 12.64 -23.89
C ARG A 100 5.79 14.17 -23.96
N GLY A 101 5.47 14.70 -25.14
CA GLY A 101 5.43 16.13 -25.42
C GLY A 101 4.04 16.78 -25.30
N ASP A 102 3.07 16.09 -24.72
CA ASP A 102 1.66 16.49 -24.75
C ASP A 102 1.39 17.83 -24.05
N LEU A 103 2.12 18.15 -22.98
CA LEU A 103 1.99 19.39 -22.21
C LEU A 103 3.04 20.45 -22.57
N ALA A 104 4.20 20.04 -23.09
CA ALA A 104 5.26 20.91 -23.59
C ALA A 104 6.21 20.16 -24.53
N ALA A 105 6.80 20.88 -25.49
CA ALA A 105 7.81 20.32 -26.39
C ALA A 105 9.17 20.19 -25.69
N ALA A 106 9.82 19.03 -25.85
CA ALA A 106 11.17 18.80 -25.37
C ALA A 106 12.19 19.54 -26.26
N LYS A 107 13.17 20.25 -25.67
CA LYS A 107 14.20 20.98 -26.42
C LYS A 107 15.49 20.17 -26.57
N SER A 108 16.27 20.44 -27.61
CA SER A 108 17.59 19.83 -27.84
C SER A 108 18.61 20.27 -26.77
N GLY A 109 19.63 19.44 -26.52
CA GLY A 109 20.69 19.71 -25.53
C GLY A 109 20.25 19.66 -24.06
N ARG A 110 18.95 19.46 -23.76
CA ARG A 110 18.44 19.44 -22.37
C ARG A 110 19.10 18.35 -21.50
N ALA A 111 19.46 17.22 -22.10
CA ALA A 111 20.08 16.11 -21.39
C ALA A 111 21.43 16.50 -20.77
N ASP A 112 22.16 17.41 -21.40
CA ASP A 112 23.52 17.83 -21.02
C ASP A 112 23.53 18.95 -19.96
N ARG A 113 22.38 19.59 -19.72
CA ARG A 113 22.27 20.75 -18.83
C ARG A 113 21.26 20.60 -17.69
N ARG A 114 20.42 19.56 -17.72
CA ARG A 114 19.38 19.37 -16.70
C ARG A 114 19.99 19.19 -15.30
N THR A 115 19.26 19.66 -14.30
CA THR A 115 19.63 19.49 -12.88
C THR A 115 18.48 18.79 -12.17
N ALA A 116 18.81 17.76 -11.38
CA ALA A 116 17.81 17.08 -10.57
C ALA A 116 17.31 17.99 -9.44
N LEU A 117 16.00 17.96 -9.22
CA LEU A 117 15.32 18.62 -8.09
C LEU A 117 14.92 17.60 -7.03
N ALA A 118 14.43 16.43 -7.45
CA ALA A 118 14.12 15.31 -6.57
C ALA A 118 14.15 13.97 -7.31
N ALA A 119 14.40 12.89 -6.58
CA ALA A 119 14.22 11.52 -7.05
C ALA A 119 13.63 10.65 -5.93
N PHE A 120 12.58 9.89 -6.20
CA PHE A 120 11.92 9.02 -5.21
C PHE A 120 11.30 7.79 -5.86
N VAL A 121 10.88 6.83 -5.05
CA VAL A 121 10.20 5.61 -5.54
C VAL A 121 8.75 5.59 -5.08
N GLN A 122 7.83 5.21 -5.95
CA GLN A 122 6.43 4.93 -5.64
C GLN A 122 6.23 3.42 -5.52
N PHE A 123 5.70 2.99 -4.37
CA PHE A 123 4.99 1.72 -4.19
C PHE A 123 3.48 1.98 -4.21
N THR A 124 2.70 0.99 -4.62
CA THR A 124 1.24 1.07 -4.58
C THR A 124 0.64 -0.31 -4.61
N ASP A 125 -0.53 -0.47 -3.98
CA ASP A 125 -1.35 -1.68 -4.08
C ASP A 125 -0.49 -2.93 -3.81
N LEU A 126 0.23 -2.88 -2.68
CA LEU A 126 1.06 -3.99 -2.22
C LEU A 126 0.19 -5.20 -1.90
N HIS A 127 -1.00 -4.96 -1.33
CA HIS A 127 -1.90 -5.95 -0.77
C HIS A 127 -1.11 -7.03 -0.03
N LEU A 128 -0.61 -6.73 1.16
CA LEU A 128 -0.19 -7.81 2.03
C LEU A 128 -1.44 -8.56 2.47
N ILE A 129 -1.55 -9.81 2.03
CA ILE A 129 -2.78 -10.60 2.11
C ILE A 129 -2.64 -11.69 3.15
N ASP A 130 -3.51 -11.68 4.17
CA ASP A 130 -3.78 -12.86 4.96
C ASP A 130 -4.74 -13.80 4.20
N VAL A 131 -4.16 -14.74 3.45
CA VAL A 131 -4.92 -15.73 2.66
C VAL A 131 -5.75 -16.69 3.52
N GLN A 132 -5.53 -16.71 4.82
CA GLN A 132 -6.23 -17.59 5.77
C GLN A 132 -7.39 -16.87 6.44
N HIS A 133 -7.50 -15.56 6.25
CA HIS A 133 -8.52 -14.71 6.85
C HIS A 133 -9.95 -15.18 6.49
N PRO A 134 -10.86 -15.36 7.48
CA PRO A 134 -12.24 -15.82 7.27
C PRO A 134 -13.08 -15.02 6.26
N LEU A 135 -12.95 -13.69 6.25
CA LEU A 135 -13.71 -12.80 5.36
C LEU A 135 -13.28 -12.83 3.89
N ARG A 136 -12.18 -13.49 3.54
CA ARG A 136 -11.70 -13.49 2.16
C ARG A 136 -12.76 -14.05 1.21
N LEU A 137 -12.82 -13.47 0.02
CA LEU A 137 -13.85 -13.74 -0.99
C LEU A 137 -13.36 -14.73 -2.07
N GLU A 138 -12.42 -15.63 -1.77
CA GLU A 138 -11.80 -16.49 -2.79
C GLU A 138 -12.84 -17.39 -3.49
N TYR A 139 -13.92 -17.73 -2.79
CA TYR A 139 -15.05 -18.52 -3.31
C TYR A 139 -15.80 -17.83 -4.44
N LEU A 140 -15.60 -16.53 -4.67
CA LEU A 140 -16.10 -15.86 -5.87
C LEU A 140 -15.45 -16.37 -7.16
N ARG A 141 -14.35 -17.13 -7.05
CA ARG A 141 -13.69 -17.79 -8.20
C ARG A 141 -14.64 -18.68 -8.99
N THR A 142 -15.69 -19.23 -8.36
CA THR A 142 -16.68 -20.08 -9.06
C THR A 142 -17.44 -19.34 -10.16
N GLY A 143 -17.67 -18.03 -10.02
CA GLY A 143 -18.30 -17.18 -11.02
C GLY A 143 -17.32 -16.37 -11.87
N ALA A 144 -16.11 -16.12 -11.38
CA ALA A 144 -15.09 -15.35 -12.10
C ALA A 144 -13.67 -15.82 -11.73
N ALA A 145 -12.95 -16.44 -12.66
CA ALA A 145 -11.63 -17.04 -12.39
C ALA A 145 -10.62 -16.08 -11.74
N ASN A 146 -10.69 -14.79 -12.05
CA ASN A 146 -9.80 -13.76 -11.52
C ASN A 146 -10.15 -13.26 -10.11
N ALA A 147 -11.22 -13.76 -9.49
CA ALA A 147 -11.62 -13.37 -8.14
C ALA A 147 -10.77 -14.02 -7.03
N TRP A 148 -9.81 -14.87 -7.40
CA TRP A 148 -8.77 -15.40 -6.52
C TRP A 148 -7.52 -15.64 -7.34
N ARG A 149 -6.34 -15.37 -6.77
CA ARG A 149 -5.07 -15.55 -7.47
C ARG A 149 -4.16 -16.57 -6.75
N PRO A 150 -3.56 -17.54 -7.47
CA PRO A 150 -2.74 -18.58 -6.84
C PRO A 150 -1.51 -18.10 -6.08
N HIS A 151 -1.04 -16.89 -6.34
CA HIS A 151 0.19 -16.30 -5.78
C HIS A 151 -0.03 -15.46 -4.52
N GLU A 152 -1.28 -15.23 -4.07
CA GLU A 152 -1.60 -14.31 -2.97
C GLU A 152 -0.92 -14.69 -1.64
N SER A 153 -0.60 -15.98 -1.44
CA SER A 153 0.13 -16.48 -0.27
C SER A 153 1.60 -16.04 -0.22
N LEU A 154 2.13 -15.43 -1.28
CA LEU A 154 3.53 -15.00 -1.38
C LEU A 154 3.68 -13.47 -1.43
N THR A 155 2.61 -12.70 -1.17
CA THR A 155 2.62 -11.22 -1.19
C THR A 155 3.71 -10.64 -0.30
N VAL A 156 3.89 -11.17 0.91
CA VAL A 156 4.95 -10.72 1.84
C VAL A 156 6.35 -10.97 1.27
N ALA A 157 6.63 -12.16 0.72
CA ALA A 157 7.93 -12.46 0.11
C ALA A 157 8.20 -11.55 -1.11
N GLY A 158 7.16 -11.32 -1.93
CA GLY A 158 7.22 -10.40 -3.07
C GLY A 158 7.52 -8.95 -2.65
N ALA A 159 6.90 -8.47 -1.59
CA ALA A 159 7.09 -7.12 -1.08
C ALA A 159 8.47 -6.93 -0.42
N VAL A 160 8.97 -7.93 0.34
CA VAL A 160 10.33 -7.92 0.86
C VAL A 160 11.36 -7.84 -0.27
N SER A 161 11.17 -8.61 -1.34
CA SER A 161 12.08 -8.55 -2.48
C SER A 161 11.99 -7.23 -3.26
N LEU A 162 10.86 -6.52 -3.20
CA LEU A 162 10.75 -5.17 -3.75
C LEU A 162 11.53 -4.14 -2.90
N VAL A 163 11.47 -4.26 -1.57
CA VAL A 163 12.32 -3.46 -0.65
C VAL A 163 13.80 -3.71 -0.92
N GLU A 164 14.21 -4.98 -1.09
CA GLU A 164 15.57 -5.35 -1.47
C GLU A 164 16.00 -4.69 -2.79
N ARG A 165 15.09 -4.62 -3.78
CA ARG A 165 15.38 -3.94 -5.06
C ARG A 165 15.71 -2.48 -4.83
N VAL A 166 14.86 -1.76 -4.09
CA VAL A 166 15.05 -0.33 -3.83
C VAL A 166 16.37 -0.07 -3.10
N ASN A 167 16.68 -0.87 -2.07
CA ASN A 167 17.93 -0.76 -1.33
C ASN A 167 19.18 -1.04 -2.17
N ALA A 168 19.05 -1.80 -3.26
CA ALA A 168 20.16 -2.10 -4.18
C ALA A 168 20.37 -1.03 -5.26
N LEU A 169 19.46 -0.05 -5.41
CA LEU A 169 19.62 1.05 -6.35
C LEU A 169 20.67 2.03 -5.81
N ARG A 170 21.69 2.32 -6.62
CA ARG A 170 22.79 3.22 -6.23
C ARG A 170 22.45 4.70 -6.44
N GLY A 171 21.46 4.98 -7.28
CA GLY A 171 21.04 6.32 -7.64
C GLY A 171 19.95 6.26 -8.70
N ALA A 172 19.44 7.42 -9.07
CA ALA A 172 18.33 7.53 -9.98
C ALA A 172 18.76 7.23 -11.44
N PRO A 173 17.93 6.56 -12.26
CA PRO A 173 18.35 6.04 -13.56
C PRO A 173 18.68 7.09 -14.62
N VAL A 174 18.23 8.34 -14.47
CA VAL A 174 18.46 9.40 -15.46
C VAL A 174 19.52 10.38 -15.02
N THR A 175 19.46 10.80 -13.76
CA THR A 175 20.31 11.86 -13.23
C THR A 175 21.45 11.34 -12.38
N GLY A 176 21.39 10.09 -11.92
CA GLY A 176 22.31 9.54 -10.94
C GLY A 176 22.16 10.15 -9.54
N SER A 177 21.15 11.00 -9.33
CA SER A 177 20.88 11.59 -8.02
C SER A 177 20.50 10.52 -6.98
N PRO A 178 20.88 10.70 -5.71
CA PRO A 178 20.41 9.82 -4.65
C PRO A 178 18.88 9.78 -4.59
N LEU A 179 18.32 8.60 -4.33
CA LEU A 179 16.88 8.47 -4.07
C LEU A 179 16.59 9.05 -2.68
N HIS A 180 15.59 9.93 -2.60
CA HIS A 180 15.28 10.66 -1.39
C HIS A 180 14.34 9.88 -0.46
N PHE A 181 13.30 9.25 -0.98
CA PHE A 181 12.32 8.54 -0.16
C PHE A 181 11.54 7.50 -0.98
N VAL A 182 10.76 6.69 -0.29
CA VAL A 182 9.71 5.86 -0.89
C VAL A 182 8.34 6.38 -0.48
N MET A 183 7.42 6.49 -1.43
CA MET A 183 6.01 6.81 -1.19
C MET A 183 5.17 5.58 -1.46
N THR A 184 4.33 5.15 -0.51
CA THR A 184 3.22 4.25 -0.85
C THR A 184 1.94 5.04 -1.12
N THR A 185 1.26 4.73 -2.21
CA THR A 185 -0.03 5.34 -2.59
C THR A 185 -1.24 4.48 -2.19
N GLY A 186 -1.14 3.73 -1.09
CA GLY A 186 -2.28 3.02 -0.47
C GLY A 186 -2.49 1.60 -0.97
N ASP A 187 -3.50 0.94 -0.40
CA ASP A 187 -3.79 -0.50 -0.51
C ASP A 187 -2.56 -1.33 -0.12
N ASN A 188 -2.05 -0.98 1.07
CA ASN A 188 -0.91 -1.66 1.68
C ASN A 188 -1.34 -2.99 2.29
N THR A 189 -2.52 -3.02 2.91
CA THR A 189 -3.22 -4.20 3.40
C THR A 189 -4.29 -4.64 2.41
N ASP A 190 -4.89 -5.82 2.58
CA ASP A 190 -5.93 -6.33 1.69
C ASP A 190 -7.31 -6.39 2.34
N ASN A 191 -7.39 -6.67 3.64
CA ASN A 191 -8.66 -6.88 4.29
C ASN A 191 -8.87 -5.96 5.50
N ASN A 192 -8.10 -4.87 5.60
CA ASN A 192 -8.10 -3.96 6.74
C ASN A 192 -7.82 -4.71 8.07
N SER A 193 -7.00 -5.76 8.07
CA SER A 193 -6.73 -6.56 9.29
C SER A 193 -5.46 -6.10 10.02
N LYS A 194 -5.45 -6.23 11.36
CA LYS A 194 -4.28 -5.87 12.18
C LYS A 194 -3.03 -6.70 11.83
N THR A 195 -3.22 -7.97 11.49
CA THR A 195 -2.15 -8.85 11.01
C THR A 195 -1.48 -8.32 9.74
N GLU A 196 -2.25 -7.93 8.73
CA GLU A 196 -1.70 -7.40 7.48
C GLU A 196 -1.01 -6.05 7.70
N LEU A 197 -1.55 -5.20 8.58
CA LEU A 197 -0.94 -3.93 8.96
C LEU A 197 0.43 -4.12 9.63
N ASP A 198 0.53 -5.06 10.57
CA ASP A 198 1.80 -5.43 11.21
C ASP A 198 2.82 -5.93 10.18
N TRP A 199 2.40 -6.79 9.24
CA TRP A 199 3.26 -7.25 8.16
C TRP A 199 3.74 -6.09 7.29
N PHE A 200 2.86 -5.17 6.91
CA PHE A 200 3.20 -4.03 6.07
C PHE A 200 4.26 -3.16 6.74
N LEU A 201 4.03 -2.78 8.00
CA LEU A 201 4.96 -1.95 8.76
C LEU A 201 6.32 -2.63 8.94
N LYS A 202 6.36 -3.96 9.16
CA LYS A 202 7.62 -4.71 9.23
C LYS A 202 8.29 -4.92 7.88
N VAL A 203 7.54 -5.04 6.78
CA VAL A 203 8.14 -5.05 5.43
C VAL A 203 8.85 -3.73 5.19
N MET A 204 8.18 -2.60 5.44
CA MET A 204 8.70 -1.27 5.14
C MET A 204 9.82 -0.84 6.09
N SER A 205 9.70 -1.12 7.38
CA SER A 205 10.65 -0.64 8.41
C SER A 205 11.68 -1.68 8.83
N GLY A 206 11.52 -2.93 8.40
CA GLY A 206 12.41 -4.04 8.70
C GLY A 206 11.93 -4.84 9.91
N GLY A 207 12.23 -6.14 9.90
CA GLY A 207 11.81 -7.02 10.98
C GLY A 207 11.60 -8.46 10.54
N ARG A 208 11.22 -9.30 11.51
CA ARG A 208 10.79 -10.68 11.29
C ARG A 208 9.27 -10.71 11.14
N ILE A 209 8.80 -11.41 10.11
CA ILE A 209 7.40 -11.44 9.70
C ILE A 209 7.02 -12.89 9.55
N SER A 210 5.95 -13.32 10.20
CA SER A 210 5.35 -14.63 9.94
C SER A 210 4.07 -14.41 9.15
N PRO A 211 4.04 -14.69 7.82
CA PRO A 211 2.85 -14.57 6.97
C PRO A 211 1.79 -15.65 7.29
N ASN A 212 1.42 -15.75 8.57
CA ASN A 212 0.55 -16.77 9.10
C ASN A 212 -0.44 -16.15 10.09
N SER A 213 -1.68 -16.63 10.06
CA SER A 213 -2.72 -16.33 11.05
C SER A 213 -3.49 -17.62 11.36
N GLY A 214 -4.14 -17.70 12.51
CA GLY A 214 -4.82 -18.91 12.96
C GLY A 214 -3.83 -19.91 13.56
N ASP A 215 -3.80 -21.14 13.03
CA ASP A 215 -2.90 -22.17 13.56
C ASP A 215 -1.42 -21.82 13.27
N PRO A 216 -0.57 -21.65 14.30
CA PRO A 216 0.83 -21.30 14.10
C PRO A 216 1.65 -22.39 13.39
N ARG A 217 1.13 -23.61 13.25
CA ARG A 217 1.82 -24.77 12.68
C ARG A 217 1.25 -25.25 11.35
N HIS A 218 0.06 -24.79 10.96
CA HIS A 218 -0.64 -25.31 9.79
C HIS A 218 -1.26 -24.20 8.95
N TYR A 219 -1.23 -24.38 7.63
CA TYR A 219 -1.92 -23.51 6.70
C TYR A 219 -3.42 -23.87 6.61
N GLU A 220 -4.29 -22.90 6.85
CA GLU A 220 -5.76 -23.01 6.92
C GLU A 220 -6.50 -22.26 5.79
N GLY A 221 -5.78 -21.81 4.74
CA GLY A 221 -6.37 -21.17 3.57
C GLY A 221 -6.90 -22.15 2.50
N VAL A 222 -7.44 -21.61 1.40
CA VAL A 222 -8.08 -22.42 0.34
C VAL A 222 -7.12 -23.37 -0.41
N GLN A 223 -5.81 -23.09 -0.38
CA GLN A 223 -4.78 -23.89 -1.05
C GLN A 223 -4.50 -25.25 -0.36
N ASN A 224 -5.08 -25.51 0.82
CA ASN A 224 -5.04 -26.81 1.52
C ASN A 224 -6.45 -27.40 1.74
N SER A 225 -7.44 -26.95 0.97
CA SER A 225 -8.84 -27.31 1.19
C SER A 225 -9.24 -28.66 0.57
N GLY A 226 -8.41 -29.23 -0.32
CA GLY A 226 -8.77 -30.40 -1.12
C GLY A 226 -9.83 -30.12 -2.20
N LEU A 227 -10.18 -28.86 -2.43
CA LEU A 227 -11.13 -28.45 -3.46
C LEU A 227 -10.43 -28.29 -4.80
N LYS A 228 -10.94 -28.94 -5.85
CA LYS A 228 -10.43 -28.79 -7.23
C LYS A 228 -10.58 -27.36 -7.79
N LEU A 229 -11.31 -26.48 -7.11
CA LEU A 229 -11.54 -25.09 -7.48
C LEU A 229 -10.27 -24.24 -7.40
N TYR A 230 -9.36 -24.57 -6.47
CA TYR A 230 -8.15 -23.81 -6.20
C TYR A 230 -6.93 -24.67 -6.44
N TRP A 231 -5.83 -24.05 -6.89
CA TRP A 231 -4.52 -24.70 -6.91
C TRP A 231 -4.16 -25.24 -5.51
N GLN A 232 -3.97 -26.56 -5.42
CA GLN A 232 -3.54 -27.26 -4.21
C GLN A 232 -2.03 -27.59 -4.31
N PRO A 233 -1.12 -26.64 -4.07
CA PRO A 233 0.30 -26.74 -4.43
C PRO A 233 1.00 -27.97 -3.88
N ASP A 234 0.72 -28.38 -2.64
CA ASP A 234 1.36 -29.52 -1.96
C ASP A 234 0.72 -30.87 -2.28
N ALA A 235 -0.55 -30.88 -2.73
CA ALA A 235 -1.30 -32.12 -2.92
C ALA A 235 -1.14 -32.67 -4.34
N ALA A 236 -1.11 -34.00 -4.45
CA ALA A 236 -1.18 -34.72 -5.74
C ALA A 236 -2.55 -34.59 -6.44
N LEU A 237 -3.53 -33.91 -5.80
CA LEU A 237 -4.84 -33.66 -6.39
C LEU A 237 -4.70 -32.94 -7.74
N ARG A 238 -5.30 -33.52 -8.78
CA ARG A 238 -5.42 -32.90 -10.11
C ARG A 238 -6.54 -31.85 -10.12
N ASP A 239 -6.25 -30.68 -9.53
CA ASP A 239 -7.14 -29.51 -9.50
C ASP A 239 -7.23 -28.77 -10.85
N ALA A 240 -8.09 -27.75 -10.91
CA ALA A 240 -8.35 -26.98 -12.14
C ALA A 240 -7.13 -26.19 -12.63
N ASP A 241 -6.22 -25.79 -11.74
CA ASP A 241 -5.04 -25.00 -12.09
C ASP A 241 -3.89 -25.92 -12.54
N LYS A 242 -3.71 -27.08 -11.92
CA LYS A 242 -2.78 -28.11 -12.42
C LYS A 242 -3.18 -28.62 -13.81
N GLN A 243 -4.48 -28.65 -14.13
CA GLN A 243 -4.94 -28.93 -15.50
C GLN A 243 -4.51 -27.85 -16.52
N ARG A 244 -4.20 -26.63 -16.06
CA ARG A 244 -3.62 -25.54 -16.86
C ARG A 244 -2.09 -25.54 -16.86
N GLY A 245 -1.46 -26.49 -16.17
CA GLY A 245 -0.02 -26.66 -16.09
C GLY A 245 0.64 -26.08 -14.83
N PHE A 246 -0.13 -25.62 -13.84
CA PHE A 246 0.47 -25.20 -12.57
C PHE A 246 1.24 -26.38 -11.92
N PRO A 247 2.40 -26.11 -11.31
CA PRO A 247 3.25 -27.16 -10.76
C PRO A 247 2.65 -27.79 -9.50
N HIS A 248 3.11 -29.01 -9.20
CA HIS A 248 3.03 -29.60 -7.87
C HIS A 248 4.32 -29.22 -7.13
N LEU A 249 4.18 -28.49 -6.02
CA LEU A 249 5.28 -27.93 -5.24
C LEU A 249 5.16 -28.44 -3.80
N HIS A 250 5.86 -29.53 -3.51
CA HIS A 250 5.87 -30.11 -2.17
C HIS A 250 6.60 -29.20 -1.17
N GLY A 251 5.99 -28.95 -0.01
CA GLY A 251 6.50 -28.05 1.03
C GLY A 251 6.13 -26.58 0.81
N PHE A 252 5.39 -26.25 -0.25
CA PHE A 252 5.10 -24.86 -0.63
C PHE A 252 4.35 -24.11 0.46
N LEU A 253 3.26 -24.67 1.00
CA LEU A 253 2.44 -23.97 1.99
C LEU A 253 3.17 -23.81 3.33
N ALA A 254 3.96 -24.80 3.72
CA ALA A 254 4.83 -24.68 4.90
C ALA A 254 5.88 -23.57 4.71
N ALA A 255 6.42 -23.41 3.49
CA ALA A 255 7.34 -22.33 3.18
C ALA A 255 6.65 -20.95 3.10
N ALA A 256 5.41 -20.89 2.58
CA ALA A 256 4.65 -19.66 2.43
C ALA A 256 4.30 -19.00 3.77
N ILE A 257 4.05 -19.79 4.81
CA ILE A 257 3.74 -19.29 6.17
C ILE A 257 4.97 -19.19 7.09
N ARG A 258 6.15 -19.59 6.60
CA ARG A 258 7.39 -19.56 7.38
C ARG A 258 7.79 -18.12 7.69
N GLU A 259 8.44 -17.92 8.84
CA GLU A 259 9.04 -16.62 9.16
C GLU A 259 10.00 -16.15 8.06
N LEU A 260 9.79 -14.91 7.63
CA LEU A 260 10.58 -14.15 6.66
C LEU A 260 11.28 -12.99 7.36
N ARG A 261 12.30 -12.43 6.73
CA ARG A 261 13.02 -11.26 7.23
C ARG A 261 13.05 -10.17 6.19
N SER A 262 12.40 -9.05 6.48
CA SER A 262 12.58 -7.83 5.69
C SER A 262 13.82 -7.08 6.17
N PRO A 263 14.69 -6.59 5.26
CA PRO A 263 15.73 -5.65 5.64
C PRO A 263 15.17 -4.27 6.05
N GLY A 264 13.90 -3.98 5.72
CA GLY A 264 13.35 -2.63 5.76
C GLY A 264 13.93 -1.77 4.64
N LEU A 265 13.26 -0.67 4.32
CA LEU A 265 13.80 0.33 3.41
C LEU A 265 15.02 0.99 4.06
N GLY A 266 16.06 1.21 3.27
CA GLY A 266 17.22 2.03 3.63
C GLY A 266 16.98 3.52 3.41
N LEU A 267 15.78 3.89 2.96
CA LEU A 267 15.35 5.26 2.69
C LEU A 267 14.17 5.62 3.60
N PRO A 268 14.01 6.89 3.96
CA PRO A 268 12.79 7.35 4.60
C PRO A 268 11.57 7.06 3.72
N TRP A 269 10.42 6.84 4.34
CA TRP A 269 9.21 6.49 3.59
C TRP A 269 7.96 7.18 4.15
N TYR A 270 6.99 7.36 3.26
CA TYR A 270 5.73 8.05 3.49
C TYR A 270 4.56 7.20 3.01
N SER A 271 3.40 7.35 3.65
CA SER A 271 2.19 6.56 3.32
C SER A 271 0.99 7.43 2.99
N THR A 272 0.29 7.07 1.91
CA THR A 272 -1.13 7.37 1.71
C THR A 272 -1.95 6.14 2.09
N VAL A 273 -3.19 6.36 2.54
CA VAL A 273 -4.16 5.31 2.85
C VAL A 273 -4.97 4.95 1.59
N GLY A 274 -5.19 3.65 1.35
CA GLY A 274 -6.09 3.15 0.30
C GLY A 274 -7.40 2.59 0.84
N ASN A 275 -8.34 2.21 -0.04
CA ASN A 275 -9.62 1.70 0.40
C ASN A 275 -9.50 0.35 1.14
N HIS A 276 -8.53 -0.50 0.79
CA HIS A 276 -8.25 -1.73 1.53
C HIS A 276 -7.59 -1.50 2.89
N ASP A 277 -6.96 -0.34 3.09
CA ASP A 277 -6.44 0.08 4.40
C ASP A 277 -7.54 0.65 5.30
N ALA A 278 -8.60 1.21 4.72
CA ALA A 278 -9.65 1.92 5.47
C ALA A 278 -10.97 1.16 5.60
N LEU A 279 -11.22 0.16 4.75
CA LEU A 279 -12.50 -0.54 4.65
C LEU A 279 -12.27 -2.06 4.68
N PRO A 280 -13.03 -2.82 5.49
CA PRO A 280 -13.10 -4.27 5.37
C PRO A 280 -13.36 -4.72 3.92
N LEU A 281 -12.54 -5.66 3.43
CA LEU A 281 -12.50 -6.14 2.04
C LEU A 281 -12.33 -5.03 0.98
N GLY A 282 -11.87 -3.84 1.39
CA GLY A 282 -11.73 -2.67 0.53
C GLY A 282 -13.04 -2.05 0.05
N CYS A 283 -14.19 -2.53 0.51
CA CYS A 283 -15.48 -2.07 -0.03
C CYS A 283 -16.62 -1.93 0.98
N TYR A 284 -16.47 -2.43 2.21
CA TYR A 284 -17.55 -2.32 3.20
C TYR A 284 -17.22 -1.26 4.24
N ARG A 285 -18.16 -0.35 4.50
CA ARG A 285 -18.00 0.60 5.60
C ARG A 285 -17.99 -0.12 6.94
N HIS A 286 -17.22 0.42 7.88
CA HIS A 286 -17.35 0.04 9.28
C HIS A 286 -18.80 0.27 9.77
N GLY A 287 -19.26 -0.63 10.64
CA GLY A 287 -20.64 -0.67 11.11
C GLY A 287 -20.92 -1.92 11.94
N ASP A 288 -21.83 -2.77 11.46
CA ASP A 288 -22.25 -4.01 12.12
C ASP A 288 -21.04 -4.85 12.58
N SER A 289 -21.02 -5.26 13.85
CA SER A 289 -19.92 -6.03 14.43
C SER A 289 -19.81 -7.43 13.84
N PHE A 290 -20.84 -7.95 13.18
CA PHE A 290 -20.86 -9.31 12.65
C PHE A 290 -19.64 -9.63 11.77
N LEU A 291 -19.25 -8.75 10.83
CA LEU A 291 -18.11 -9.04 9.95
C LEU A 291 -16.80 -9.01 10.72
N ALA A 292 -16.66 -8.12 11.71
CA ALA A 292 -15.49 -8.07 12.58
C ALA A 292 -15.39 -9.31 13.48
N GLU A 293 -16.52 -9.78 14.04
CA GLU A 293 -16.60 -11.02 14.82
C GLU A 293 -16.32 -12.25 13.94
N PHE A 294 -16.82 -12.24 12.70
CA PHE A 294 -16.55 -13.31 11.74
C PHE A 294 -15.08 -13.35 11.32
N ALA A 295 -14.42 -12.19 11.19
CA ALA A 295 -13.01 -12.07 10.85
C ALA A 295 -12.08 -12.78 11.85
N VAL A 296 -12.35 -12.66 13.14
CA VAL A 296 -11.56 -13.30 14.21
C VAL A 296 -12.02 -14.72 14.53
N GLY A 297 -13.21 -15.11 14.07
CA GLY A 297 -13.85 -16.38 14.38
C GLY A 297 -13.21 -17.61 13.73
N GLY A 298 -13.69 -18.78 14.14
CA GLY A 298 -13.16 -20.09 13.71
C GLY A 298 -13.86 -20.71 12.50
N LYS A 299 -14.41 -19.90 11.59
CA LYS A 299 -15.21 -20.38 10.45
C LYS A 299 -14.89 -19.62 9.17
N LYS A 300 -14.65 -20.34 8.07
CA LYS A 300 -14.37 -19.77 6.74
C LYS A 300 -15.24 -20.43 5.66
N LEU A 301 -15.80 -19.62 4.77
CA LEU A 301 -16.47 -20.12 3.56
C LEU A 301 -15.42 -20.33 2.47
N MET A 302 -15.43 -21.50 1.82
CA MET A 302 -14.44 -21.82 0.77
C MET A 302 -15.08 -22.15 -0.58
N THR A 303 -16.40 -22.29 -0.65
CA THR A 303 -17.13 -22.58 -1.89
C THR A 303 -18.46 -21.86 -1.90
N LEU A 304 -18.89 -21.41 -3.08
CA LEU A 304 -20.17 -20.79 -3.29
C LEU A 304 -20.72 -21.20 -4.67
N PRO A 305 -22.03 -21.48 -4.83
CA PRO A 305 -22.62 -21.69 -6.15
C PRO A 305 -22.31 -20.52 -7.10
N ALA A 306 -22.05 -20.81 -8.37
CA ALA A 306 -21.65 -19.80 -9.35
C ALA A 306 -22.67 -18.66 -9.49
N SER A 307 -23.97 -18.95 -9.43
CA SER A 307 -25.03 -17.93 -9.46
C SER A 307 -24.96 -16.96 -8.27
N ALA A 308 -24.74 -17.48 -7.06
CA ALA A 308 -24.57 -16.65 -5.86
C ALA A 308 -23.27 -15.85 -5.89
N SER A 309 -22.18 -16.43 -6.44
CA SER A 309 -20.93 -15.71 -6.68
C SER A 309 -21.12 -14.53 -7.64
N VAL A 310 -21.77 -14.74 -8.78
CA VAL A 310 -22.08 -13.69 -9.76
C VAL A 310 -22.97 -12.61 -9.13
N ALA A 311 -23.98 -13.00 -8.35
CA ALA A 311 -24.88 -12.07 -7.67
C ALA A 311 -24.15 -11.18 -6.65
N LEU A 312 -23.34 -11.77 -5.76
CA LEU A 312 -22.57 -11.01 -4.76
C LEU A 312 -21.57 -10.06 -5.44
N ARG A 313 -20.84 -10.54 -6.45
CA ARG A 313 -19.91 -9.69 -7.22
C ARG A 313 -20.63 -8.54 -7.91
N ALA A 314 -21.81 -8.78 -8.47
CA ALA A 314 -22.63 -7.74 -9.09
C ALA A 314 -23.18 -6.76 -8.04
N ALA A 315 -23.51 -7.21 -6.82
CA ALA A 315 -23.94 -6.34 -5.74
C ALA A 315 -22.81 -5.39 -5.30
N ILE A 316 -21.58 -5.89 -5.13
CA ILE A 316 -20.40 -5.07 -4.80
C ILE A 316 -20.13 -4.07 -5.93
N LYS A 317 -20.03 -4.53 -7.18
CA LYS A 317 -19.73 -3.68 -8.35
C LYS A 317 -20.75 -2.56 -8.56
N ASN A 318 -22.03 -2.85 -8.33
CA ASN A 318 -23.11 -1.88 -8.52
C ASN A 318 -23.46 -1.14 -7.22
N ASP A 319 -22.55 -1.16 -6.24
CA ASP A 319 -22.66 -0.41 -4.99
C ASP A 319 -23.97 -0.66 -4.19
N LYS A 320 -24.47 -1.91 -4.24
CA LYS A 320 -25.75 -2.31 -3.62
C LYS A 320 -25.63 -2.80 -2.18
N ASP A 321 -24.41 -3.01 -1.69
CA ASP A 321 -24.16 -3.54 -0.34
C ASP A 321 -23.03 -2.81 0.40
N PRO A 322 -23.09 -1.48 0.56
CA PRO A 322 -21.98 -0.76 1.16
C PRO A 322 -21.70 -1.13 2.61
N LYS A 323 -22.70 -1.67 3.33
CA LYS A 323 -22.59 -2.09 4.73
C LYS A 323 -22.20 -3.56 4.93
N GLY A 324 -22.09 -4.34 3.86
CA GLY A 324 -21.83 -5.77 3.95
C GLY A 324 -22.99 -6.59 4.51
N THR A 325 -24.22 -6.06 4.46
CA THR A 325 -25.43 -6.73 4.96
C THR A 325 -25.75 -7.96 4.12
N GLN A 326 -25.63 -7.87 2.79
CA GLN A 326 -25.86 -9.01 1.91
C GLN A 326 -24.76 -10.06 2.09
N LEU A 327 -23.50 -9.64 2.30
CA LEU A 327 -22.42 -10.56 2.65
C LEU A 327 -22.70 -11.29 3.98
N ARG A 328 -23.10 -10.57 5.02
CA ARG A 328 -23.52 -11.17 6.31
C ARG A 328 -24.63 -12.19 6.12
N ASP A 329 -25.69 -11.82 5.41
CA ASP A 329 -26.86 -12.68 5.24
C ASP A 329 -26.49 -13.93 4.40
N LEU A 330 -25.60 -13.79 3.42
CA LEU A 330 -25.00 -14.89 2.67
C LEU A 330 -24.20 -15.82 3.59
N LEU A 331 -23.32 -15.29 4.44
CA LEU A 331 -22.53 -16.10 5.37
C LEU A 331 -23.43 -16.88 6.35
N LYS A 332 -24.51 -16.26 6.83
CA LYS A 332 -25.53 -16.92 7.67
C LYS A 332 -26.29 -18.01 6.90
N ALA A 333 -26.72 -17.73 5.68
CA ALA A 333 -27.42 -18.71 4.84
C ALA A 333 -26.55 -19.94 4.50
N HIS A 334 -25.23 -19.74 4.40
CA HIS A 334 -24.25 -20.79 4.12
C HIS A 334 -23.57 -21.34 5.39
N ALA A 335 -24.11 -21.11 6.59
CA ALA A 335 -23.48 -21.51 7.86
C ALA A 335 -23.10 -23.00 7.93
N ARG A 336 -23.90 -23.90 7.33
CA ARG A 336 -23.63 -25.35 7.29
C ARG A 336 -22.50 -25.75 6.35
N GLN A 337 -22.07 -24.86 5.45
CA GLN A 337 -20.97 -25.06 4.49
C GLN A 337 -19.64 -24.47 4.99
N LEU A 338 -19.69 -23.70 6.07
CA LEU A 338 -18.49 -23.12 6.68
C LEU A 338 -17.58 -24.21 7.23
N ARG A 339 -16.29 -24.10 6.90
CA ARG A 339 -15.25 -24.99 7.40
C ARG A 339 -14.61 -24.40 8.64
N SER A 340 -14.17 -25.27 9.55
CA SER A 340 -13.43 -24.83 10.72
C SER A 340 -12.06 -24.32 10.32
N VAL A 341 -11.67 -23.21 10.93
CA VAL A 341 -10.31 -22.65 10.97
C VAL A 341 -10.03 -22.23 12.41
N THR A 342 -8.77 -22.00 12.76
CA THR A 342 -8.41 -21.56 14.10
C THR A 342 -8.80 -20.09 14.29
N PRO A 343 -9.58 -19.73 15.34
CA PRO A 343 -9.85 -18.33 15.67
C PRO A 343 -8.56 -17.56 15.95
N ASP A 344 -8.53 -16.29 15.56
CA ASP A 344 -7.35 -15.44 15.72
C ASP A 344 -7.76 -13.97 15.82
N GLU A 345 -7.56 -13.38 17.00
CA GLU A 345 -7.88 -11.98 17.30
C GLU A 345 -7.01 -10.98 16.51
N SER A 346 -5.85 -11.40 16.00
CA SER A 346 -5.01 -10.53 15.16
C SER A 346 -5.66 -10.21 13.81
N ARG A 347 -6.64 -11.01 13.38
CA ARG A 347 -7.45 -10.76 12.17
C ARG A 347 -8.47 -9.65 12.33
N ALA A 348 -8.63 -9.11 13.54
CA ALA A 348 -9.59 -8.03 13.78
C ALA A 348 -9.31 -6.84 12.85
N PRO A 349 -10.36 -6.18 12.34
CA PRO A 349 -10.18 -4.97 11.58
C PRO A 349 -9.57 -3.86 12.45
N PHE A 350 -8.85 -2.93 11.85
CA PHE A 350 -8.35 -1.74 12.53
C PHE A 350 -9.11 -0.48 12.09
N THR A 351 -9.22 0.47 13.01
CA THR A 351 -9.80 1.80 12.77
C THR A 351 -8.78 2.77 12.17
N PRO A 352 -9.23 3.89 11.56
CA PRO A 352 -8.32 4.96 11.13
C PRO A 352 -7.37 5.46 12.24
N ALA A 353 -7.86 5.56 13.47
CA ALA A 353 -7.05 5.96 14.61
C ALA A 353 -5.99 4.90 14.98
N GLU A 354 -6.31 3.61 14.89
CA GLU A 354 -5.34 2.53 15.09
C GLU A 354 -4.30 2.48 13.96
N TYR A 355 -4.69 2.74 12.70
CA TYR A 355 -3.76 2.87 11.58
C TYR A 355 -2.72 3.98 11.83
N LEU A 356 -3.18 5.17 12.23
CA LEU A 356 -2.31 6.30 12.57
C LEU A 356 -1.41 5.99 13.77
N LYS A 357 -1.94 5.37 14.83
CA LYS A 357 -1.15 4.96 15.99
C LYS A 357 -0.05 3.97 15.63
N ALA A 358 -0.34 3.01 14.75
CA ALA A 358 0.63 2.02 14.30
C ALA A 358 1.77 2.67 13.50
N HIS A 359 1.48 3.67 12.66
CA HIS A 359 2.51 4.44 11.94
C HIS A 359 3.34 5.33 12.86
N LEU A 360 2.74 5.84 13.94
CA LEU A 360 3.39 6.69 14.93
C LEU A 360 4.21 5.90 15.97
N ASP A 361 4.11 4.57 15.97
CA ASP A 361 4.88 3.72 16.88
C ASP A 361 6.38 3.80 16.55
N PRO A 362 7.25 4.22 17.50
CA PRO A 362 8.68 4.27 17.29
C PRO A 362 9.30 2.94 16.82
N ALA A 363 8.69 1.79 17.15
CA ALA A 363 9.13 0.48 16.70
C ALA A 363 9.13 0.32 15.18
N HIS A 364 8.32 1.11 14.48
CA HIS A 364 8.20 1.10 13.02
C HIS A 364 8.89 2.29 12.35
N THR A 365 9.67 3.10 13.06
CA THR A 365 10.28 4.31 12.47
C THR A 365 11.24 3.99 11.33
N GLY A 366 12.06 2.94 11.44
CA GLY A 366 13.11 2.67 10.45
C GLY A 366 13.98 3.92 10.18
N PRO A 367 14.29 4.25 8.90
CA PRO A 367 14.96 5.51 8.54
C PRO A 367 14.11 6.78 8.73
N GLY A 368 12.85 6.65 9.13
CA GLY A 368 11.92 7.74 9.40
C GLY A 368 11.15 8.25 8.18
N PRO A 369 10.50 9.43 8.31
CA PRO A 369 10.26 10.11 9.58
C PRO A 369 9.30 9.29 10.47
N ILE A 370 9.29 9.54 11.79
CA ILE A 370 8.26 8.98 12.68
C ILE A 370 6.87 9.33 12.10
N GLY A 371 5.95 8.36 12.07
CA GLY A 371 4.62 8.56 11.51
C GLY A 371 4.52 8.45 10.00
N HIS A 372 5.65 8.42 9.27
CA HIS A 372 5.68 8.23 7.81
C HIS A 372 4.75 9.18 7.05
N GLY A 373 4.76 10.44 7.48
CA GLY A 373 3.90 11.52 6.98
C GLY A 373 2.75 11.88 7.91
N TYR A 374 2.26 10.93 8.70
CA TYR A 374 1.28 11.20 9.73
C TYR A 374 1.90 11.79 11.00
N SER A 375 1.08 12.52 11.75
CA SER A 375 1.50 13.21 12.97
C SER A 375 0.51 13.00 14.12
N GLN A 376 0.89 13.39 15.34
CA GLN A 376 -0.05 13.46 16.47
C GLN A 376 -1.21 14.43 16.20
N ALA A 377 -0.98 15.49 15.40
CA ALA A 377 -2.04 16.40 14.99
C ALA A 377 -3.05 15.72 14.06
N ASN A 378 -2.59 14.85 13.15
CA ASN A 378 -3.47 14.02 12.33
C ASN A 378 -4.32 13.10 13.20
N LEU A 379 -3.71 12.44 14.19
CA LEU A 379 -4.43 11.56 15.12
C LEU A 379 -5.48 12.33 15.95
N ALA A 380 -5.13 13.51 16.45
CA ALA A 380 -6.03 14.37 17.22
C ALA A 380 -7.18 14.91 16.37
N ALA A 381 -6.92 15.27 15.11
CA ALA A 381 -7.92 15.79 14.18
C ALA A 381 -8.74 14.70 13.47
N GLY A 382 -8.33 13.43 13.56
CA GLY A 382 -8.96 12.33 12.82
C GLY A 382 -8.74 12.40 11.30
N THR A 383 -7.60 12.93 10.84
CA THR A 383 -7.30 13.12 9.42
C THR A 383 -6.16 12.22 8.94
N GLN A 384 -6.23 11.74 7.70
CA GLN A 384 -5.20 10.88 7.07
C GLN A 384 -4.56 11.52 5.83
N TYR A 385 -4.54 12.85 5.78
CA TYR A 385 -3.90 13.66 4.74
C TYR A 385 -2.90 14.63 5.35
N TYR A 386 -1.85 14.96 4.62
CA TYR A 386 -0.72 15.78 5.10
C TYR A 386 0.10 16.35 3.95
N ALA A 387 0.95 17.33 4.24
CA ALA A 387 1.95 17.85 3.33
C ALA A 387 3.35 17.73 3.94
N PHE A 388 4.37 17.58 3.11
CA PHE A 388 5.76 17.46 3.53
C PHE A 388 6.71 18.07 2.48
N ARG A 389 7.95 18.33 2.89
CA ARG A 389 8.98 18.87 1.99
C ARG A 389 9.74 17.71 1.33
N ILE A 390 9.71 17.64 0.01
CA ILE A 390 10.45 16.65 -0.80
C ILE A 390 11.90 17.10 -0.99
N SER A 391 12.08 18.38 -1.33
CA SER A 391 13.33 19.10 -1.51
C SER A 391 13.06 20.59 -1.31
N ASP A 392 14.07 21.45 -1.25
CA ASP A 392 13.88 22.90 -1.04
C ASP A 392 12.83 23.50 -2.00
N ASP A 393 12.86 23.08 -3.27
CA ASP A 393 11.97 23.55 -4.34
C ASP A 393 10.63 22.79 -4.44
N ILE A 394 10.45 21.64 -3.78
CA ILE A 394 9.31 20.75 -4.02
C ILE A 394 8.59 20.35 -2.73
N ILE A 395 7.28 20.54 -2.70
CA ILE A 395 6.38 20.00 -1.67
C ILE A 395 5.65 18.74 -2.18
N GLY A 396 5.49 17.77 -1.28
CA GLY A 396 4.61 16.62 -1.45
C GLY A 396 3.32 16.83 -0.67
N ILE A 397 2.18 16.44 -1.25
CA ILE A 397 0.87 16.52 -0.61
C ILE A 397 0.17 15.17 -0.74
N SER A 398 -0.03 14.45 0.37
CA SER A 398 -0.82 13.22 0.40
C SER A 398 -2.27 13.54 0.75
N ILE A 399 -3.21 13.15 -0.11
CA ILE A 399 -4.66 13.27 0.11
C ILE A 399 -5.30 11.89 0.33
N ASP A 400 -6.26 11.85 1.24
CA ASP A 400 -7.10 10.67 1.49
C ASP A 400 -8.33 10.73 0.58
N THR A 401 -8.37 9.81 -0.37
CA THR A 401 -9.47 9.68 -1.35
C THR A 401 -10.41 8.52 -1.05
N THR A 402 -10.28 7.89 0.11
CA THR A 402 -11.19 6.82 0.56
C THR A 402 -12.54 7.42 0.95
N ASP A 403 -13.63 6.68 0.70
CA ASP A 403 -14.98 7.08 1.07
C ASP A 403 -15.45 6.27 2.30
N PRO A 404 -15.58 6.89 3.48
CA PRO A 404 -16.02 6.20 4.71
C PRO A 404 -17.44 5.61 4.61
N GLY A 405 -18.21 6.02 3.60
CA GLY A 405 -19.50 5.45 3.27
C GLY A 405 -19.43 4.03 2.69
N GLY A 406 -18.25 3.52 2.34
CA GLY A 406 -18.02 2.22 1.71
C GLY A 406 -17.96 2.32 0.18
N HIS A 407 -17.83 1.17 -0.48
CA HIS A 407 -17.45 0.98 -1.90
C HIS A 407 -15.95 1.17 -2.16
N TYR A 408 -15.46 0.55 -3.24
CA TYR A 408 -14.05 0.62 -3.65
C TYR A 408 -13.78 1.84 -4.56
N MET A 409 -14.76 2.69 -4.87
CA MET A 409 -14.52 3.93 -5.61
C MET A 409 -14.33 5.08 -4.63
N GLY A 410 -13.46 6.01 -4.99
CA GLY A 410 -13.03 7.09 -4.11
C GLY A 410 -13.85 8.37 -4.23
N SER A 411 -13.56 9.29 -3.32
CA SER A 411 -14.11 10.65 -3.27
C SER A 411 -13.29 11.50 -2.29
N ILE A 412 -13.51 12.80 -2.22
CA ILE A 412 -12.87 13.69 -1.24
C ILE A 412 -13.91 14.63 -0.61
N GLY A 413 -13.81 14.89 0.69
CA GLY A 413 -14.68 15.83 1.40
C GLY A 413 -14.38 17.29 1.04
N THR A 414 -15.38 18.18 1.09
CA THR A 414 -15.21 19.63 0.84
C THR A 414 -14.13 20.23 1.74
N THR A 415 -14.07 19.81 3.00
CA THR A 415 -13.09 20.29 3.96
C THR A 415 -11.66 19.99 3.52
N GLN A 416 -11.39 18.75 3.10
CA GLN A 416 -10.07 18.35 2.60
C GLN A 416 -9.76 18.99 1.23
N LEU A 417 -10.76 19.13 0.34
CA LEU A 417 -10.56 19.79 -0.96
C LEU A 417 -10.17 21.27 -0.80
N ARG A 418 -10.79 21.99 0.14
CA ARG A 418 -10.40 23.36 0.49
C ARG A 418 -9.03 23.42 1.13
N TRP A 419 -8.69 22.45 1.98
CA TRP A 419 -7.36 22.33 2.55
C TRP A 419 -6.29 22.13 1.46
N LEU A 420 -6.55 21.29 0.46
CA LEU A 420 -5.65 21.08 -0.69
C LEU A 420 -5.44 22.38 -1.47
N ASP A 421 -6.52 23.07 -1.83
CA ASP A 421 -6.49 24.35 -2.55
C ASP A 421 -5.69 25.42 -1.78
N LYS A 422 -5.91 25.51 -0.47
CA LYS A 422 -5.17 26.42 0.41
C LYS A 422 -3.69 26.04 0.50
N THR A 423 -3.38 24.76 0.69
CA THR A 423 -2.00 24.27 0.81
C THR A 423 -1.20 24.57 -0.44
N LEU A 424 -1.80 24.39 -1.62
CA LEU A 424 -1.19 24.74 -2.90
C LEU A 424 -0.97 26.26 -3.04
N SER A 425 -1.96 27.06 -2.65
CA SER A 425 -1.88 28.53 -2.66
C SER A 425 -0.76 29.07 -1.75
N ASP A 426 -0.69 28.55 -0.51
CA ASP A 426 0.30 28.95 0.48
C ASP A 426 1.74 28.60 0.05
N ASN A 427 1.89 27.59 -0.83
CA ASN A 427 3.18 27.12 -1.34
C ASN A 427 3.34 27.40 -2.85
N LYS A 428 2.70 28.45 -3.37
CA LYS A 428 2.73 28.81 -4.81
C LYS A 428 4.14 28.99 -5.39
N ASP A 429 5.14 29.26 -4.55
CA ASP A 429 6.53 29.50 -4.94
C ASP A 429 7.39 28.20 -4.91
N SER A 430 6.80 27.07 -4.50
CA SER A 430 7.39 25.72 -4.59
C SER A 430 6.60 24.85 -5.56
N TYR A 431 7.27 23.96 -6.28
CA TYR A 431 6.58 22.94 -7.08
C TYR A 431 5.84 21.95 -6.18
N ALA A 432 4.74 21.40 -6.66
CA ALA A 432 3.91 20.46 -5.93
C ALA A 432 3.74 19.13 -6.66
N ILE A 433 3.84 18.04 -5.88
CA ILE A 433 3.44 16.69 -6.29
C ILE A 433 2.35 16.22 -5.33
N VAL A 434 1.20 15.86 -5.88
CA VAL A 434 0.06 15.35 -5.12
C VAL A 434 0.05 13.83 -5.18
N PHE A 435 -0.26 13.18 -4.07
CA PHE A 435 -0.34 11.73 -3.92
C PHE A 435 -1.72 11.33 -3.43
N SER A 436 -2.32 10.31 -4.02
CA SER A 436 -3.58 9.73 -3.57
C SER A 436 -3.61 8.23 -3.87
N HIS A 437 -4.57 7.52 -3.30
CA HIS A 437 -4.85 6.16 -3.74
C HIS A 437 -5.62 6.13 -5.07
N HIS A 438 -6.83 6.69 -5.08
CA HIS A 438 -7.68 6.72 -6.27
C HIS A 438 -7.20 7.71 -7.34
N THR A 439 -7.48 7.37 -8.59
CA THR A 439 -7.27 8.19 -9.80
C THR A 439 -8.43 9.15 -10.07
N SER A 440 -8.22 10.12 -10.96
CA SER A 440 -9.28 11.02 -11.44
C SER A 440 -10.51 10.28 -11.98
N LYS A 441 -10.33 9.10 -12.59
CA LYS A 441 -11.42 8.30 -13.16
C LYS A 441 -12.08 7.34 -12.16
N SER A 442 -11.45 7.05 -11.03
CA SER A 442 -11.97 6.14 -10.01
C SER A 442 -12.56 6.87 -8.80
N MET A 443 -12.51 8.19 -8.79
CA MET A 443 -13.17 9.00 -7.78
C MET A 443 -14.62 9.33 -8.17
N THR A 444 -15.48 8.32 -8.25
CA THR A 444 -16.91 8.46 -8.67
C THR A 444 -17.90 8.27 -7.54
N ASN A 445 -17.45 7.89 -6.35
CA ASN A 445 -18.32 7.72 -5.19
C ASN A 445 -18.73 9.10 -4.66
N ARG A 446 -20.01 9.31 -4.40
CA ARG A 446 -20.53 10.57 -3.84
C ARG A 446 -21.40 10.32 -2.62
N ARG A 447 -21.27 9.13 -2.03
CA ARG A 447 -22.02 8.74 -0.84
C ARG A 447 -21.68 9.68 0.30
N THR A 448 -22.69 10.11 1.04
CA THR A 448 -22.49 10.93 2.23
C THR A 448 -21.60 10.21 3.25
N ASP A 449 -20.57 10.91 3.74
CA ASP A 449 -19.77 10.44 4.86
C ASP A 449 -20.68 10.29 6.10
N PRO A 450 -20.82 9.08 6.67
CA PRO A 450 -21.68 8.86 7.83
C PRO A 450 -21.25 9.63 9.08
N ALA A 451 -19.95 9.91 9.25
CA ALA A 451 -19.40 10.65 10.39
C ALA A 451 -19.48 12.17 10.18
N HIS A 452 -19.43 12.61 8.92
CA HIS A 452 -19.45 14.04 8.55
C HIS A 452 -20.49 14.33 7.46
N PRO A 453 -21.80 14.19 7.75
CA PRO A 453 -22.84 14.24 6.72
C PRO A 453 -23.01 15.61 6.04
N SER A 454 -22.53 16.68 6.66
CA SER A 454 -22.50 18.03 6.08
C SER A 454 -21.28 18.28 5.17
N ASP A 455 -20.24 17.44 5.24
CA ASP A 455 -19.07 17.56 4.38
C ASP A 455 -19.35 16.87 3.04
N LYS A 456 -19.74 17.67 2.04
CA LYS A 456 -20.11 17.18 0.72
C LYS A 456 -18.94 16.42 0.09
N ARG A 457 -19.24 15.28 -0.54
CA ARG A 457 -18.26 14.52 -1.31
C ARG A 457 -18.12 15.05 -2.73
N HIS A 458 -16.87 15.15 -3.15
CA HIS A 458 -16.39 15.57 -4.45
C HIS A 458 -15.62 14.41 -5.08
N GLY A 459 -15.35 14.47 -6.38
CA GLY A 459 -14.46 13.46 -6.96
C GLY A 459 -13.52 13.99 -8.00
N GLY A 460 -13.10 13.10 -8.89
CA GLY A 460 -11.87 13.31 -9.64
C GLY A 460 -11.92 14.56 -10.51
N GLU A 461 -13.06 14.89 -11.08
CA GLU A 461 -13.27 16.12 -11.83
C GLU A 461 -13.07 17.39 -10.99
N ASP A 462 -13.52 17.39 -9.73
CA ASP A 462 -13.36 18.51 -8.80
C ASP A 462 -11.91 18.64 -8.33
N VAL A 463 -11.22 17.51 -8.13
CA VAL A 463 -9.79 17.48 -7.79
C VAL A 463 -8.96 17.98 -8.96
N VAL A 464 -9.18 17.47 -10.18
CA VAL A 464 -8.52 17.95 -11.40
C VAL A 464 -8.74 19.45 -11.57
N ALA A 465 -9.97 19.93 -11.40
CA ALA A 465 -10.29 21.35 -11.50
C ALA A 465 -9.59 22.18 -10.42
N THR A 466 -9.40 21.64 -9.21
CA THR A 466 -8.65 22.29 -8.13
C THR A 466 -7.16 22.37 -8.47
N LEU A 467 -6.54 21.25 -8.83
CA LEU A 467 -5.12 21.20 -9.20
C LEU A 467 -4.81 22.11 -10.40
N ALA A 468 -5.70 22.14 -11.40
CA ALA A 468 -5.53 22.95 -12.60
C ALA A 468 -5.54 24.48 -12.37
N LYS A 469 -5.94 24.95 -11.18
CA LYS A 469 -5.84 26.37 -10.80
C LYS A 469 -4.41 26.79 -10.44
N HIS A 470 -3.56 25.82 -10.11
CA HIS A 470 -2.26 26.03 -9.49
C HIS A 470 -1.13 25.72 -10.47
N ARG A 471 -0.38 26.75 -10.89
CA ARG A 471 0.71 26.61 -11.89
C ARG A 471 1.92 25.83 -11.38
N ASN A 472 2.03 25.67 -10.07
CA ASN A 472 3.12 24.98 -9.42
C ASN A 472 2.89 23.46 -9.30
N VAL A 473 1.70 22.93 -9.63
CA VAL A 473 1.44 21.48 -9.63
C VAL A 473 2.11 20.83 -10.85
N LEU A 474 3.02 19.90 -10.58
CA LEU A 474 3.73 19.15 -11.64
C LEU A 474 3.05 17.82 -11.93
N ALA A 475 2.64 17.11 -10.88
CA ALA A 475 2.07 15.78 -11.00
C ALA A 475 1.08 15.42 -9.90
N TRP A 476 0.18 14.50 -10.25
CA TRP A 476 -0.68 13.75 -9.35
C TRP A 476 -0.37 12.26 -9.50
N VAL A 477 0.24 11.65 -8.49
CA VAL A 477 0.74 10.27 -8.48
C VAL A 477 -0.22 9.37 -7.68
N ASN A 478 -0.67 8.27 -8.27
CA ASN A 478 -1.72 7.41 -7.68
C ASN A 478 -1.63 5.92 -8.05
N GLY A 479 -2.56 5.14 -7.49
CA GLY A 479 -2.68 3.68 -7.61
C GLY A 479 -4.11 3.20 -7.91
N HIS A 480 -4.61 2.21 -7.17
CA HIS A 480 -6.01 1.74 -7.19
C HIS A 480 -6.43 0.93 -8.44
N THR A 481 -6.08 1.38 -9.64
CA THR A 481 -6.53 0.70 -10.89
C THR A 481 -5.62 -0.45 -11.32
N HIS A 482 -4.53 -0.67 -10.59
CA HIS A 482 -3.52 -1.71 -10.82
C HIS A 482 -2.85 -1.63 -12.20
N LYS A 483 -3.01 -0.53 -12.94
CA LYS A 483 -2.55 -0.36 -14.32
C LYS A 483 -1.56 0.79 -14.45
N ASN A 484 -0.48 0.62 -15.21
CA ASN A 484 0.30 1.78 -15.65
C ASN A 484 -0.51 2.63 -16.65
N GLU A 485 -0.85 3.86 -16.27
CA GLU A 485 -1.55 4.82 -17.12
C GLU A 485 -1.06 6.25 -16.79
N ILE A 486 -0.66 7.02 -17.80
CA ILE A 486 -0.19 8.40 -17.63
C ILE A 486 -1.05 9.37 -18.45
N ILE A 487 -1.81 10.21 -17.76
CA ILE A 487 -2.77 11.16 -18.32
C ILE A 487 -2.17 12.57 -18.31
N ALA A 488 -2.27 13.27 -19.44
CA ALA A 488 -1.92 14.68 -19.54
C ALA A 488 -3.16 15.52 -19.21
N HIS A 489 -3.16 16.24 -18.07
CA HIS A 489 -4.21 17.20 -17.75
C HIS A 489 -3.82 18.57 -18.29
N SER A 490 -4.38 18.92 -19.45
CA SER A 490 -4.15 20.23 -20.07
C SER A 490 -5.11 21.27 -19.48
N ALA A 491 -4.54 22.38 -19.01
CA ALA A 491 -5.31 23.52 -18.51
C ALA A 491 -4.81 24.83 -19.15
N PRO A 492 -5.71 25.79 -19.42
CA PRO A 492 -5.31 27.15 -19.78
C PRO A 492 -4.39 27.76 -18.70
N ASN A 493 -3.58 28.76 -19.06
CA ASN A 493 -2.80 29.53 -18.08
C ASN A 493 -1.77 28.72 -17.26
N HIS A 494 -1.10 27.75 -17.87
CA HIS A 494 0.03 27.00 -17.26
C HIS A 494 -0.32 26.15 -16.02
N GLY A 495 -1.60 25.86 -15.74
CA GLY A 495 -2.00 24.91 -14.69
C GLY A 495 -2.00 23.44 -15.15
N SER A 496 -1.24 23.11 -16.19
CA SER A 496 -1.22 21.75 -16.75
C SER A 496 -0.30 20.84 -15.93
N PHE A 497 -0.72 19.61 -15.69
CA PHE A 497 0.03 18.64 -14.87
C PHE A 497 -0.13 17.21 -15.38
N TRP A 498 0.74 16.31 -14.93
CA TRP A 498 0.68 14.89 -15.27
C TRP A 498 -0.01 14.07 -14.17
N GLU A 499 -0.99 13.24 -14.52
CA GLU A 499 -1.45 12.19 -13.61
C GLU A 499 -0.72 10.88 -13.94
N ILE A 500 -0.11 10.25 -12.94
CA ILE A 500 0.78 9.10 -13.08
C ILE A 500 0.24 7.97 -12.21
N ASN A 501 -0.40 6.99 -12.85
CA ASN A 501 -0.84 5.77 -12.21
C ASN A 501 0.17 4.64 -12.42
N THR A 502 0.44 3.87 -11.36
CA THR A 502 1.37 2.74 -11.41
C THR A 502 0.62 1.40 -11.26
N ALA A 503 1.12 0.38 -11.94
CA ALA A 503 0.59 -0.98 -11.80
C ALA A 503 0.79 -1.49 -10.36
N SER A 504 -0.11 -2.36 -9.88
CA SER A 504 -0.02 -2.86 -8.52
C SER A 504 1.15 -3.84 -8.32
N HIS A 505 1.52 -4.06 -7.06
CA HIS A 505 2.43 -5.14 -6.70
C HIS A 505 1.71 -6.46 -6.44
N VAL A 506 0.37 -6.47 -6.40
CA VAL A 506 -0.43 -7.70 -6.26
C VAL A 506 -0.69 -8.40 -7.59
N ASP A 507 -0.90 -7.66 -8.68
CA ASP A 507 -1.15 -8.23 -10.01
C ASP A 507 0.10 -8.19 -10.89
N PHE A 508 0.29 -9.22 -11.73
CA PHE A 508 1.34 -9.18 -12.74
C PHE A 508 1.14 -7.93 -13.62
N PRO A 509 2.18 -7.10 -13.86
CA PRO A 509 3.62 -7.40 -13.77
C PRO A 509 4.37 -7.12 -12.45
N HIS A 510 3.71 -6.75 -11.34
CA HIS A 510 4.40 -6.46 -10.06
C HIS A 510 5.45 -5.34 -10.15
N LEU A 511 4.98 -4.12 -10.41
CA LEU A 511 5.86 -2.98 -10.70
C LEU A 511 5.79 -1.90 -9.62
N ALA A 512 6.94 -1.27 -9.40
CA ALA A 512 7.06 0.03 -8.73
C ALA A 512 7.66 1.06 -9.71
N ARG A 513 7.66 2.34 -9.33
CA ARG A 513 8.08 3.43 -10.23
C ARG A 513 9.04 4.39 -9.55
N ILE A 514 10.21 4.60 -10.14
CA ILE A 514 11.11 5.70 -9.79
C ILE A 514 10.63 6.96 -10.51
N ILE A 515 10.45 8.04 -9.77
CA ILE A 515 10.09 9.36 -10.28
C ILE A 515 11.24 10.33 -10.03
N GLU A 516 11.80 10.91 -11.09
CA GLU A 516 12.81 11.97 -11.02
C GLU A 516 12.23 13.27 -11.57
N VAL A 517 12.38 14.37 -10.84
CA VAL A 517 12.00 15.72 -11.30
C VAL A 517 13.27 16.47 -11.63
N VAL A 518 13.34 17.06 -12.83
CA VAL A 518 14.50 17.83 -13.26
C VAL A 518 14.10 19.19 -13.83
N ASP A 519 14.95 20.19 -13.61
CA ASP A 519 14.95 21.45 -14.35
C ASP A 519 15.83 21.29 -15.59
N ASN A 520 15.22 21.38 -16.78
CA ASN A 520 15.95 21.24 -18.06
C ASN A 520 16.79 22.48 -18.41
N LYS A 521 16.79 23.53 -17.57
CA LYS A 521 17.54 24.79 -17.76
C LYS A 521 17.21 25.49 -19.08
N ASP A 522 15.93 25.44 -19.47
CA ASP A 522 15.45 25.99 -20.74
C ASP A 522 14.00 26.47 -20.74
N GLY A 523 13.47 26.70 -19.55
CA GLY A 523 12.05 27.02 -19.36
C GLY A 523 11.14 25.79 -19.43
N THR A 524 11.68 24.57 -19.37
CA THR A 524 10.89 23.33 -19.19
C THR A 524 11.38 22.54 -17.97
N LEU A 525 10.48 21.72 -17.44
CA LEU A 525 10.76 20.68 -16.46
C LEU A 525 10.49 19.32 -17.09
N SER A 526 11.16 18.27 -16.61
CA SER A 526 10.82 16.89 -16.96
C SER A 526 10.58 16.05 -15.71
N LEU A 527 9.56 15.18 -15.76
CA LEU A 527 9.43 14.05 -14.84
C LEU A 527 9.81 12.76 -15.55
N PHE A 528 10.78 12.02 -15.04
CA PHE A 528 11.10 10.68 -15.53
C PHE A 528 10.39 9.64 -14.69
N THR A 529 9.86 8.59 -15.31
CA THR A 529 8.98 7.62 -14.63
C THR A 529 9.44 6.16 -14.83
N THR A 530 10.69 5.88 -14.47
CA THR A 530 11.33 4.57 -14.74
C THR A 530 10.75 3.47 -13.85
N LEU A 531 10.25 2.38 -14.43
CA LEU A 531 9.67 1.25 -13.70
C LEU A 531 10.75 0.28 -13.21
N ILE A 532 10.46 -0.40 -12.09
CA ILE A 532 11.29 -1.44 -11.48
C ILE A 532 10.44 -2.66 -11.10
N GLU A 533 11.08 -3.84 -11.11
CA GLU A 533 10.54 -5.10 -10.60
C GLU A 533 11.29 -5.50 -9.32
N SER A 534 10.76 -6.42 -8.52
CA SER A 534 11.45 -6.91 -7.30
C SER A 534 12.83 -7.52 -7.59
N ALA A 535 13.69 -7.62 -6.58
CA ALA A 535 15.06 -8.15 -6.70
C ALA A 535 15.13 -9.64 -7.05
N ALA A 536 14.03 -10.37 -6.90
CA ALA A 536 13.95 -11.78 -7.21
C ALA A 536 14.31 -12.06 -8.69
N PRO A 537 15.08 -13.13 -8.97
CA PRO A 537 15.39 -13.56 -10.33
C PRO A 537 14.14 -13.69 -11.20
N HIS A 538 14.24 -13.40 -12.50
CA HIS A 538 13.10 -13.60 -13.41
C HIS A 538 12.80 -15.09 -13.62
N ARG A 539 13.82 -15.96 -13.54
CA ARG A 539 13.67 -17.41 -13.61
C ARG A 539 13.36 -17.99 -12.24
N THR A 540 12.45 -18.95 -12.22
CA THR A 540 12.10 -19.72 -11.03
C THR A 540 12.89 -21.04 -10.96
N ASP A 541 13.23 -21.50 -9.77
CA ASP A 541 13.54 -22.90 -9.48
C ASP A 541 12.45 -23.44 -8.54
N PHE A 542 11.73 -24.48 -8.95
CA PHE A 542 10.62 -25.04 -8.16
C PHE A 542 11.07 -25.79 -6.91
N SER A 543 12.35 -26.12 -6.80
CA SER A 543 12.94 -26.68 -5.57
C SER A 543 13.41 -25.60 -4.59
N ASP A 544 13.56 -24.36 -5.05
CA ASP A 544 13.97 -23.24 -4.20
C ASP A 544 12.75 -22.64 -3.49
N LEU A 545 12.54 -23.09 -2.25
CA LEU A 545 11.55 -22.52 -1.33
C LEU A 545 12.19 -21.56 -0.32
N SER A 546 13.33 -20.94 -0.63
CA SER A 546 13.90 -19.81 0.15
C SER A 546 13.05 -18.54 -0.03
N GLN A 547 13.31 -17.50 0.76
CA GLN A 547 12.63 -16.20 0.59
C GLN A 547 12.76 -15.65 -0.84
N THR A 548 13.94 -15.77 -1.45
CA THR A 548 14.19 -15.36 -2.84
C THR A 548 13.44 -16.24 -3.83
N GLY A 549 13.45 -17.56 -3.64
CA GLY A 549 12.72 -18.51 -4.48
C GLY A 549 11.20 -18.27 -4.43
N LEU A 550 10.63 -18.01 -3.25
CA LEU A 550 9.23 -17.63 -3.08
C LEU A 550 8.89 -16.31 -3.78
N ALA A 551 9.78 -15.30 -3.72
CA ALA A 551 9.57 -14.04 -4.43
C ALA A 551 9.66 -14.20 -5.97
N ALA A 552 10.46 -15.14 -6.48
CA ALA A 552 10.46 -15.49 -7.90
C ALA A 552 9.18 -16.22 -8.32
N LEU A 553 8.73 -17.19 -7.51
CA LEU A 553 7.46 -17.90 -7.66
C LEU A 553 6.28 -16.93 -7.66
N TYR A 554 6.28 -15.91 -6.79
CA TYR A 554 5.24 -14.88 -6.74
C TYR A 554 4.98 -14.26 -8.11
N ARG A 555 6.05 -13.84 -8.81
CA ARG A 555 5.97 -13.24 -10.15
C ARG A 555 5.49 -14.24 -11.20
N GLU A 556 6.05 -15.45 -11.22
CA GLU A 556 5.70 -16.47 -12.23
C GLU A 556 4.28 -17.01 -12.06
N LEU A 557 3.83 -17.24 -10.84
CA LEU A 557 2.46 -17.66 -10.54
C LEU A 557 1.47 -16.54 -10.89
N ALA A 558 1.79 -15.28 -10.61
CA ALA A 558 0.96 -14.13 -11.01
C ALA A 558 0.81 -14.02 -12.53
N PHE A 559 1.91 -14.23 -13.26
CA PHE A 559 1.88 -14.27 -14.72
C PHE A 559 1.00 -15.40 -15.28
N ASN A 560 0.89 -16.52 -14.56
CA ASN A 560 0.08 -17.65 -14.99
C ASN A 560 -1.33 -17.65 -14.40
N SER A 561 -1.66 -16.68 -13.54
CA SER A 561 -2.94 -16.62 -12.84
C SER A 561 -4.12 -16.65 -13.82
N PRO A 562 -5.08 -17.58 -13.65
CA PRO A 562 -6.27 -17.66 -14.49
C PRO A 562 -7.11 -16.37 -14.47
N GLY A 563 -7.45 -15.87 -15.65
CA GLY A 563 -8.27 -14.67 -15.78
C GLY A 563 -7.54 -13.36 -15.49
N ARG A 564 -6.21 -13.37 -15.29
CA ARG A 564 -5.43 -12.12 -15.16
C ARG A 564 -5.68 -11.19 -16.35
N SER A 565 -5.61 -9.89 -16.10
CA SER A 565 -5.57 -8.90 -17.18
C SER A 565 -4.18 -8.90 -17.83
N THR A 566 -4.14 -8.70 -19.16
CA THR A 566 -2.90 -8.53 -19.92
C THR A 566 -2.59 -7.06 -20.22
N GLU A 567 -3.41 -6.14 -19.70
CA GLU A 567 -3.34 -4.71 -20.01
C GLU A 567 -2.69 -3.89 -18.88
N LEU A 568 -2.50 -4.48 -17.69
CA LEU A 568 -2.02 -3.79 -16.49
C LEU A 568 -0.60 -3.22 -16.63
N ALA A 569 0.22 -3.82 -17.48
CA ALA A 569 1.55 -3.29 -17.81
C ALA A 569 1.51 -1.89 -18.47
N GLY A 570 0.35 -1.47 -19.01
CA GLY A 570 0.19 -0.22 -19.74
C GLY A 570 0.86 -0.22 -21.11
N ALA A 571 0.63 0.83 -21.90
CA ALA A 571 1.32 1.02 -23.17
C ALA A 571 2.75 1.56 -22.95
N SER A 572 3.60 1.54 -23.98
CA SER A 572 4.97 2.09 -23.88
C SER A 572 4.99 3.55 -23.41
N ARG A 573 3.95 4.32 -23.75
CA ARG A 573 3.75 5.72 -23.33
C ARG A 573 3.34 5.92 -21.86
N ASP A 574 3.12 4.83 -21.13
CA ASP A 574 2.74 4.81 -19.70
C ASP A 574 3.80 4.10 -18.83
N ARG A 575 4.86 3.57 -19.46
CA ARG A 575 5.94 2.84 -18.79
C ARG A 575 7.10 3.79 -18.46
N ASN A 576 8.29 3.53 -18.98
CA ASN A 576 9.45 4.41 -18.85
C ASN A 576 9.25 5.65 -19.72
N THR A 577 8.96 6.79 -19.12
CA THR A 577 8.76 8.03 -19.88
C THR A 577 9.62 9.19 -19.40
N GLU A 578 9.78 10.17 -20.28
CA GLU A 578 10.10 11.56 -19.95
C GLU A 578 8.84 12.40 -20.19
N LEU A 579 8.28 12.99 -19.13
CA LEU A 579 7.07 13.79 -19.15
C LEU A 579 7.44 15.27 -19.08
N VAL A 580 7.23 16.02 -20.17
CA VAL A 580 7.71 17.39 -20.27
C VAL A 580 6.61 18.39 -19.88
N LEU A 581 6.98 19.42 -19.11
CA LEU A 581 6.13 20.53 -18.69
C LEU A 581 6.82 21.86 -18.97
N LYS A 582 6.05 22.94 -19.13
CA LYS A 582 6.62 24.29 -19.08
C LYS A 582 6.99 24.61 -17.63
N LYS A 583 8.14 25.26 -17.44
CA LYS A 583 8.49 25.87 -16.17
C LYS A 583 7.62 27.11 -15.97
N ALA A 584 6.97 27.20 -14.81
CA ALA A 584 6.10 28.32 -14.45
C ALA A 584 6.88 29.63 -14.29
#